data_AF-A0A939JBA3-F1
#
_entry.id   AF-A0A939JBA3-F1
#
_cell.length_a   1.000
_cell.length_b   1.000
_cell.length_c   1.000
_cell.angle_alpha   90.00
_cell.angle_beta   90.00
_cell.angle_gamma   90.00
#
_symmetry.space_group_name_H-M   'P 1'
#
loop_
_entity.id
_entity.type
_entity.pdbx_description
1 polymer ?
#
loop_
_entity_poly.entity_id
_entity_poly.type
_entity_poly.pdbx_seq_one_letter_code
_entity_poly.pdbx_strand_id
1 'polypeptide(L)'
;MPDIRSTGTFELNQTINPALSNPDPAYASFSFNRPRPTQLYRTGPTATGRLIVTRFDTVARIVAGTFEFTAERANAPTVRISEGRFDLKFN
;
A
#
# COMPACT_ATOMS: atom_id res chain seq x y z
N MET A 1 -5.28 -5.26 4.12
CA MET A 1 -3.95 -4.66 4.39
C MET A 1 -3.51 -5.23 5.72
N PRO A 2 -2.25 -5.68 5.91
CA PRO A 2 -1.84 -6.28 7.18
C PRO A 2 -2.18 -5.37 8.36
N ASP A 3 -2.60 -5.98 9.47
CA ASP A 3 -2.96 -5.27 10.70
C ASP A 3 -1.71 -4.63 11.33
N ILE A 4 -1.52 -3.34 11.09
CA ILE A 4 -0.37 -2.58 11.58
C ILE A 4 -0.63 -2.14 13.01
N ARG A 5 0.08 -2.76 13.95
CA ARG A 5 0.00 -2.46 15.39
C ARG A 5 1.33 -2.02 16.01
N SER A 6 2.33 -1.76 15.16
CA SER A 6 3.66 -1.35 15.58
C SER A 6 4.34 -0.53 14.50
N THR A 7 5.43 0.12 14.90
CA THR A 7 6.42 0.62 13.94
C THR A 7 7.08 -0.55 13.21
N GLY A 8 7.66 -0.28 12.05
CA GLY A 8 8.35 -1.29 11.24
C GLY A 8 8.28 -1.04 9.74
N THR A 9 8.89 -1.96 9.00
CA THR A 9 8.82 -1.99 7.53
C THR A 9 7.91 -3.13 7.10
N PHE A 10 6.96 -2.81 6.24
CA PHE A 10 5.99 -3.75 5.69
C PHE A 10 6.19 -3.84 4.18
N GLU A 11 6.51 -5.04 3.70
CA GLU A 11 6.68 -5.32 2.27
C GLU A 11 5.31 -5.40 1.59
N LEU A 12 5.19 -4.73 0.45
CA LEU A 12 3.96 -4.64 -0.36
C LEU A 12 4.08 -5.53 -1.60
N ASN A 13 4.44 -6.80 -1.40
CA ASN A 13 4.79 -7.74 -2.47
C ASN A 13 3.83 -8.94 -2.59
N GLN A 14 2.73 -8.95 -1.82
CA GLN A 14 1.83 -10.09 -1.79
C GLN A 14 0.86 -10.09 -2.98
N THR A 15 0.61 -11.28 -3.54
CA THR A 15 -0.42 -11.45 -4.57
C THR A 15 -1.81 -11.29 -3.97
N ILE A 16 -2.68 -10.56 -4.66
CA ILE A 16 -4.11 -10.63 -4.42
C ILE A 16 -4.61 -11.88 -5.12
N ASN A 17 -4.66 -13.00 -4.41
CA ASN A 17 -5.29 -14.20 -4.93
C ASN A 17 -6.74 -14.25 -4.44
N PRO A 18 -7.74 -14.00 -5.31
CA PRO A 18 -9.15 -14.04 -4.92
C PRO A 18 -9.62 -15.43 -4.46
N ALA A 19 -8.84 -16.49 -4.72
CA ALA A 19 -9.11 -17.85 -4.26
C ALA A 19 -8.45 -18.18 -2.91
N LEU A 20 -7.54 -17.35 -2.40
CA LEU A 20 -6.96 -17.54 -1.07
C LEU A 20 -7.72 -16.67 -0.07
N SER A 21 -8.18 -17.28 1.01
CA SER A 21 -8.80 -16.62 2.17
C SER A 21 -7.80 -15.79 2.98
N ASN A 22 -6.84 -15.13 2.33
CA ASN A 22 -5.99 -14.16 3.02
C ASN A 22 -6.83 -12.88 3.15
N PRO A 23 -7.38 -12.56 4.34
CA PRO A 23 -8.25 -11.41 4.50
C PRO A 23 -7.49 -10.09 4.23
N ASP A 24 -6.16 -10.10 4.34
CA ASP A 24 -5.35 -8.89 4.39
C ASP A 24 -4.01 -8.98 3.65
N PRO A 25 -4.00 -9.20 2.32
CA PRO A 25 -2.74 -9.19 1.58
C PRO A 25 -2.04 -7.83 1.70
N ALA A 26 -0.73 -7.87 1.90
CA ALA A 26 0.14 -6.70 1.93
C ALA A 26 0.45 -6.24 0.49
N TYR A 27 -0.41 -5.37 -0.02
CA TYR A 27 -0.26 -4.73 -1.33
C TYR A 27 -0.66 -3.24 -1.25
N ALA A 28 -0.17 -2.45 -2.20
CA ALA A 28 -0.65 -1.09 -2.44
C ALA A 28 -1.43 -1.01 -3.76
N SER A 29 -2.37 -0.07 -3.82
CA SER A 29 -3.11 0.23 -5.04
C SER A 29 -3.12 1.72 -5.31
N PHE A 30 -3.02 2.07 -6.58
CA PHE A 30 -3.08 3.45 -7.06
C PHE A 30 -4.15 3.58 -8.14
N SER A 31 -4.97 4.62 -8.06
CA SER A 31 -6.04 4.88 -9.02
C SER A 31 -6.10 6.34 -9.42
N PHE A 32 -6.27 6.60 -10.72
CA PHE A 32 -6.58 7.94 -11.21
C PHE A 32 -8.10 8.18 -11.19
N ASN A 33 -8.53 9.35 -10.68
CA ASN A 33 -9.90 9.84 -10.84
C ASN A 33 -10.11 10.33 -12.29
N ARG A 34 -10.22 9.39 -13.23
CA ARG A 34 -10.72 9.68 -14.58
C ARG A 34 -12.09 9.03 -14.79
N PRO A 35 -13.04 9.69 -15.48
CA PRO A 35 -14.36 9.14 -15.73
C PRO A 35 -14.27 8.02 -16.78
N ARG A 36 -13.95 6.81 -16.31
CA ARG A 36 -14.02 5.49 -16.97
C ARG A 36 -13.11 5.25 -18.20
N PRO A 37 -12.51 4.04 -18.31
CA PRO A 37 -12.45 2.99 -17.30
C PRO A 37 -11.50 3.37 -16.14
N THR A 38 -11.84 2.96 -14.91
CA THR A 38 -11.00 3.15 -13.72
C THR A 38 -9.64 2.48 -13.95
N GLN A 39 -8.59 3.27 -13.95
CA GLN A 39 -7.23 2.76 -14.09
C GLN A 39 -6.71 2.42 -12.70
N LEU A 40 -6.83 1.14 -12.33
CA LEU A 40 -6.33 0.61 -11.07
C LEU A 40 -4.99 -0.08 -11.30
N TYR A 41 -3.95 0.45 -10.66
CA TYR A 41 -2.61 -0.11 -10.59
C TYR A 41 -2.43 -0.77 -9.24
N ARG A 42 -1.70 -1.88 -9.18
CA ARG A 42 -1.48 -2.63 -7.93
C ARG A 42 -0.04 -3.14 -7.83
N THR A 43 0.43 -3.31 -6.60
CA THR A 43 1.68 -4.05 -6.34
C THR A 43 1.41 -5.56 -6.31
N GLY A 44 2.49 -6.33 -6.40
CA GLY A 44 2.53 -7.80 -6.39
C GLY A 44 3.99 -8.29 -6.36
N PRO A 45 4.26 -9.59 -6.61
CA PRO A 45 5.61 -10.14 -6.53
C PRO A 45 6.62 -9.52 -7.50
N THR A 46 6.16 -9.00 -8.63
CA THR A 46 6.97 -8.45 -9.73
C THR A 46 7.03 -6.92 -9.73
N ALA A 47 6.09 -6.27 -9.06
CA ALA A 47 6.03 -4.82 -8.89
C ALA A 47 5.75 -4.54 -7.41
N THR A 48 6.80 -4.30 -6.64
CA THR A 48 6.74 -4.30 -5.17
C THR A 48 6.78 -2.88 -4.59
N GLY A 49 6.75 -2.79 -3.27
CA GLY A 49 7.03 -1.57 -2.55
C GLY A 49 7.17 -1.82 -1.07
N ARG A 50 7.35 -0.74 -0.30
CA ARG A 50 7.42 -0.80 1.15
C ARG A 50 6.64 0.34 1.79
N LEU A 51 6.11 0.04 2.96
CA LEU A 51 5.55 1.00 3.90
C LEU A 51 6.44 1.01 5.14
N ILE A 52 6.90 2.18 5.54
CA ILE A 52 7.72 2.38 6.73
C ILE A 52 6.91 3.17 7.73
N VAL A 53 6.54 2.53 8.85
CA VAL A 53 5.85 3.16 9.97
C VAL A 53 6.90 3.60 10.98
N THR A 54 7.08 4.91 11.13
CA THR A 54 8.07 5.50 12.05
C THR A 54 7.45 5.92 13.38
N ARG A 55 6.14 6.08 13.43
CA ARG A 55 5.40 6.37 14.67
C ARG A 55 4.11 5.57 14.73
N PHE A 56 3.90 4.92 15.87
CA PHE A 56 2.62 4.32 16.26
C PHE A 56 2.39 4.63 17.75
N ASP A 57 1.54 5.62 18.01
CA ASP A 57 1.27 6.16 19.35
C ASP A 57 -0.19 5.90 19.68
N THR A 58 -0.44 4.96 20.59
CA THR A 58 -1.81 4.55 20.97
C THR A 58 -2.47 5.51 21.95
N VAL A 59 -1.69 6.37 22.61
CA VAL A 59 -2.21 7.39 23.54
C VAL A 59 -2.70 8.59 22.75
N ALA A 60 -1.85 9.15 21.89
CA ALA A 60 -2.23 10.25 21.00
C ALA A 60 -3.08 9.78 19.80
N ARG A 61 -3.12 8.46 19.57
CA ARG A 61 -3.74 7.78 18.43
C ARG A 61 -3.20 8.26 17.09
N ILE A 62 -1.88 8.34 16.98
CA ILE A 62 -1.19 8.83 15.77
C ILE A 62 -0.41 7.68 15.14
N VAL A 63 -0.54 7.53 13.82
CA VAL A 63 0.32 6.70 13.00
C VAL A 63 0.95 7.55 11.89
N ALA A 64 2.26 7.48 11.74
CA ALA A 64 2.99 8.25 10.75
C ALA A 64 4.13 7.45 10.14
N GLY A 65 4.52 7.86 8.93
CA GLY A 65 5.54 7.16 8.19
C GLY A 65 5.64 7.58 6.73
N THR A 66 6.32 6.75 5.95
CA THR A 66 6.55 6.94 4.53
C THR A 66 6.24 5.68 3.74
N PHE A 67 6.00 5.82 2.44
CA PHE A 67 5.78 4.70 1.54
C PHE A 67 6.37 4.98 0.16
N GLU A 68 6.80 3.91 -0.49
CA GLU A 68 7.20 3.92 -1.89
C GLU A 68 6.84 2.59 -2.52
N PHE A 69 6.39 2.62 -3.77
CA PHE A 69 6.05 1.39 -4.49
C PHE A 69 6.03 1.59 -6.00
N THR A 70 6.21 0.48 -6.72
CA THR A 70 5.93 0.38 -8.15
C THR A 70 4.67 -0.45 -8.32
N ALA A 71 3.67 0.09 -9.02
CA ALA A 71 2.42 -0.58 -9.27
C ALA A 71 2.24 -0.84 -10.77
N GLU A 72 1.68 -1.99 -11.11
CA GLU A 72 1.49 -2.45 -12.48
C GLU A 72 0.00 -2.61 -12.81
N ARG A 73 -0.28 -2.62 -14.12
CA ARG A 73 -1.59 -2.92 -14.69
C ARG A 73 -1.37 -3.60 -16.04
N ALA A 74 -2.18 -4.62 -16.33
CA ALA A 74 -2.11 -5.31 -17.62
C ALA A 74 -2.23 -4.32 -18.79
N ASN A 75 -1.34 -4.46 -19.77
CA ASN A 75 -1.27 -3.63 -20.98
C ASN A 75 -1.09 -2.13 -20.70
N ALA A 76 -0.40 -1.77 -19.62
CA ALA A 76 -0.07 -0.39 -19.30
C ALA A 76 1.36 -0.27 -18.71
N PRO A 77 2.03 0.89 -18.87
CA PRO A 77 3.29 1.16 -18.17
C PRO A 77 3.10 1.11 -16.66
N THR A 78 4.14 0.68 -15.93
CA THR A 78 4.16 0.73 -14.47
C THR A 78 4.16 2.17 -13.96
N VAL A 79 3.55 2.39 -12.79
CA VAL A 79 3.58 3.67 -12.08
C VAL A 79 4.50 3.54 -10.88
N ARG A 80 5.45 4.46 -10.73
CA ARG A 80 6.30 4.56 -9.55
C ARG A 80 5.82 5.68 -8.64
N ILE A 81 5.57 5.34 -7.38
CA ILE A 81 5.27 6.29 -6.31
C ILE A 81 6.48 6.29 -5.36
N SER A 82 7.05 7.47 -5.14
CA SER A 82 8.23 7.69 -4.30
C SER A 82 7.96 8.78 -3.28
N GLU A 83 8.66 8.72 -2.15
CA GLU A 83 8.63 9.77 -1.11
C GLU A 83 7.22 10.06 -0.57
N GLY A 84 6.32 9.07 -0.64
CA GLY A 84 5.01 9.18 -0.04
C GLY A 84 5.14 9.34 1.47
N ARG A 85 4.35 10.23 2.06
CA ARG A 85 4.31 10.47 3.50
C ARG A 85 2.88 10.43 3.99
N PHE A 86 2.69 9.90 5.19
CA PHE A 86 1.41 9.97 5.88
C PHE A 86 1.63 10.34 7.34
N ASP A 87 0.63 11.02 7.89
CA ASP A 87 0.48 11.36 9.30
C ASP A 87 -1.02 11.37 9.56
N LEU A 88 -1.50 10.36 10.28
CA LEU A 88 -2.92 10.06 10.43
C LEU A 88 -3.25 9.87 11.90
N LYS A 89 -4.40 10.42 12.30
CA LYS A 89 -5.02 10.11 13.59
C LYS A 89 -6.03 8.97 13.41
N PHE A 90 -5.94 7.94 14.25
CA PHE A 90 -6.86 6.79 14.24
C PHE A 90 -7.81 6.82 15.45
N ASN A 91 -8.95 6.14 15.35
CA ASN A 91 -9.98 6.11 16.39
C ASN A 91 -10.29 4.69 16.83
#